data_AF-A0AAD8MQL7-F1
#
_entry.id   AF-A0AAD8MQL7-F1
#
_cell.length_a   1.000
_cell.length_b   1.000
_cell.length_c   1.000
_cell.angle_alpha   90.00
_cell.angle_beta   90.00
_cell.angle_gamma   90.00
#
_symmetry.space_group_name_H-M   'P 1'
#
loop_
_entity.id
_entity.type
_entity.pdbx_description
1 polymer ?
#
loop_
_entity_poly.entity_id
_entity_poly.type
_entity_poly.pdbx_seq_one_letter_code
_entity_poly.pdbx_strand_id
1 'polypeptide(L)'
;MLVVSLADLQKDEDQAYRKIRLRTEDVQGKNVLTNFWGMDFTTDKLRSLVRKWQTLIEAHVDVKTTDSYTLGIFCIGFTKKLSNQPVILDVPDGVDIIDWVAGFANSNKVCITVVGGFGKVSLAALSRLKSPAPPLLYIEHLTLINLSGTYQFSTLAEGSPTFINALLGRLNGAVIGGAASRMVVMGKVGLSAYVFQNPKIITIKTEFH
;
A
#
# COMPACT_ATOMS: atom_id res chain seq x y z
N MET A 1 -35.28 -25.06 -19.53
CA MET A 1 -34.37 -24.26 -18.69
C MET A 1 -33.58 -23.37 -19.62
N LEU A 2 -33.68 -22.06 -19.44
CA LEU A 2 -33.13 -21.05 -20.32
C LEU A 2 -31.92 -20.42 -19.65
N VAL A 3 -30.81 -20.26 -20.37
CA VAL A 3 -29.58 -19.65 -19.87
C VAL A 3 -29.30 -18.42 -20.71
N VAL A 4 -29.24 -17.26 -20.07
CA VAL A 4 -29.03 -15.97 -20.73
C VAL A 4 -27.99 -15.18 -19.96
N SER A 5 -27.20 -14.36 -20.66
CA SER A 5 -26.25 -13.48 -20.00
C SER A 5 -26.99 -12.33 -19.33
N LEU A 6 -26.50 -11.85 -18.18
CA LEU A 6 -27.11 -10.69 -17.53
C LEU A 6 -26.97 -9.43 -18.39
N ALA A 7 -25.92 -9.35 -19.23
CA ALA A 7 -25.75 -8.29 -20.21
C ALA A 7 -26.93 -8.20 -21.18
N ASP A 8 -27.45 -9.32 -21.67
CA ASP A 8 -28.62 -9.32 -22.57
C ASP A 8 -29.90 -8.85 -21.86
N LEU A 9 -30.02 -9.12 -20.55
CA LEU A 9 -31.17 -8.72 -19.73
C LEU A 9 -31.13 -7.24 -19.33
N GLN A 10 -29.95 -6.71 -18.98
CA GLN A 10 -29.77 -5.34 -18.47
C GLN A 10 -29.18 -4.37 -19.50
N LYS A 11 -28.79 -4.85 -20.69
CA LYS A 11 -28.06 -4.11 -21.73
C LYS A 11 -26.74 -3.50 -21.21
N ASP A 12 -26.05 -4.23 -20.34
CA ASP A 12 -24.79 -3.83 -19.72
C ASP A 12 -23.69 -4.87 -20.00
N GLU A 13 -22.80 -4.54 -20.93
CA GLU A 13 -21.73 -5.44 -21.39
C GLU A 13 -20.73 -5.81 -20.28
N ASP A 14 -20.55 -4.95 -19.26
CA ASP A 14 -19.63 -5.23 -18.15
C ASP A 14 -20.10 -6.44 -17.33
N GLN A 15 -21.38 -6.80 -17.41
CA GLN A 15 -21.99 -7.92 -16.70
C GLN A 15 -22.16 -9.18 -17.57
N ALA A 16 -21.56 -9.24 -18.76
CA ALA A 16 -21.67 -10.38 -19.68
C ALA A 16 -21.16 -11.70 -19.07
N TYR A 17 -20.25 -11.63 -18.09
CA TYR A 17 -19.71 -12.80 -17.40
C TYR A 17 -20.72 -13.51 -16.47
N ARG A 18 -21.86 -12.88 -16.17
CA ARG A 18 -22.91 -13.44 -15.30
C ARG A 18 -23.93 -14.20 -16.14
N LYS A 19 -24.03 -15.50 -15.94
CA LYS A 19 -25.03 -16.36 -16.58
C LYS A 19 -26.20 -16.55 -15.64
N ILE A 20 -27.39 -16.16 -16.07
CA ILE A 20 -28.64 -16.36 -15.34
C ILE A 20 -29.36 -17.57 -15.92
N ARG A 21 -29.78 -18.48 -15.04
CA ARG A 21 -30.56 -19.67 -15.35
C ARG A 21 -32.00 -19.39 -14.94
N LEU A 22 -32.92 -19.51 -15.90
CA LEU A 22 -34.34 -19.28 -15.73
C LEU A 22 -35.11 -20.58 -15.98
N ARG A 23 -36.13 -20.84 -15.16
CA ARG A 23 -37.04 -21.98 -15.30
C ARG A 23 -38.43 -21.48 -15.68
N THR A 24 -39.03 -22.12 -16.66
CA THR A 24 -40.43 -21.86 -17.03
C THR A 24 -41.36 -22.26 -15.90
N GLU A 25 -42.20 -21.32 -15.48
CA GLU A 25 -43.22 -21.52 -14.43
C GLU A 25 -44.60 -21.69 -15.04
N ASP A 26 -44.97 -20.82 -15.99
CA ASP A 26 -46.30 -20.83 -16.62
C ASP A 26 -46.24 -20.39 -18.10
N VAL A 27 -47.25 -20.76 -18.88
CA VAL A 27 -47.38 -20.40 -20.30
C VAL A 27 -48.76 -19.80 -20.55
N GLN A 28 -48.79 -18.54 -20.97
CA GLN A 28 -50.01 -17.78 -21.25
C GLN A 28 -50.08 -17.45 -22.74
N GLY A 29 -50.81 -18.29 -23.48
CA GLY A 29 -50.91 -18.18 -24.93
C GLY A 29 -49.55 -18.38 -25.60
N LYS A 30 -48.96 -17.29 -26.11
CA LYS A 30 -47.61 -17.30 -26.73
C LYS A 30 -46.50 -16.79 -25.79
N ASN A 31 -46.85 -16.31 -24.60
CA ASN A 31 -45.89 -15.78 -23.63
C ASN A 31 -45.56 -16.83 -22.57
N VAL A 32 -44.29 -16.91 -22.19
CA VAL A 32 -43.80 -17.86 -21.17
C VAL A 32 -43.29 -17.07 -19.98
N LEU A 33 -43.84 -17.32 -18.79
CA LEU A 33 -43.35 -16.76 -17.54
C LEU A 33 -42.21 -17.63 -17.03
N THR A 34 -41.08 -16.99 -16.71
CA THR A 34 -39.90 -17.68 -16.22
C THR A 34 -39.47 -17.13 -14.88
N ASN A 35 -39.12 -18.01 -13.96
CA ASN A 35 -38.62 -17.71 -12.63
C ASN A 35 -37.11 -17.98 -12.53
N PHE A 36 -36.45 -17.37 -11.55
CA PHE A 36 -35.03 -17.55 -11.29
C PHE A 36 -34.75 -18.97 -10.79
N TRP A 37 -33.80 -19.65 -11.46
CA TRP A 37 -33.34 -20.98 -11.06
C TRP A 37 -31.92 -20.95 -10.47
N GLY A 38 -31.08 -20.04 -10.95
CA GLY A 38 -29.72 -19.93 -10.45
C GLY A 38 -28.86 -18.97 -11.25
N MET A 39 -27.64 -18.76 -10.77
CA MET A 39 -26.63 -17.92 -11.40
C MET A 39 -25.30 -18.66 -11.44
N ASP A 40 -24.52 -18.42 -12.49
CA ASP A 40 -23.18 -18.96 -12.65
C ASP A 40 -22.27 -17.92 -13.31
N PHE A 41 -20.95 -18.07 -13.19
CA PHE A 41 -19.99 -17.25 -13.92
C PHE A 41 -19.50 -17.96 -15.18
N THR A 42 -19.01 -17.18 -16.15
CA THR A 42 -18.28 -17.75 -17.28
C THR A 42 -16.94 -18.37 -16.83
N THR A 43 -16.51 -19.42 -17.52
CA THR A 43 -15.27 -20.14 -17.18
C THR A 43 -14.03 -19.27 -17.41
N ASP A 44 -14.05 -18.42 -18.44
CA ASP A 44 -13.04 -17.39 -18.69
C ASP A 44 -12.94 -16.40 -17.52
N LYS A 45 -14.06 -15.91 -16.98
CA LYS A 45 -14.04 -14.98 -15.85
C LYS A 45 -13.47 -15.62 -14.60
N LEU A 46 -13.94 -16.81 -14.24
CA LEU A 46 -13.40 -17.55 -13.09
C LEU A 46 -11.89 -17.77 -13.22
N ARG A 47 -11.43 -18.21 -14.40
CA ARG A 47 -10.00 -18.40 -14.68
C ARG A 47 -9.21 -17.09 -14.66
N SER A 48 -9.81 -15.97 -15.06
CA SER A 48 -9.16 -14.65 -15.06
C SER A 48 -8.93 -14.08 -13.65
N LEU A 49 -9.78 -14.46 -12.69
CA LEU A 49 -9.70 -14.00 -11.31
C LEU A 49 -8.59 -14.73 -10.54
N VAL A 50 -8.30 -15.99 -10.91
CA VAL A 50 -7.23 -16.79 -10.30
C VAL A 50 -5.88 -16.35 -10.85
N ARG A 51 -5.04 -15.74 -10.00
CA ARG A 51 -3.68 -15.30 -10.33
C ARG A 51 -2.66 -15.95 -9.38
N LYS A 52 -1.40 -16.04 -9.81
CA LYS A 52 -0.29 -16.52 -8.95
C LYS A 52 -0.07 -15.56 -7.77
N TRP A 53 0.43 -16.10 -6.66
CA TRP A 53 0.82 -15.34 -5.45
C TRP A 53 -0.34 -14.64 -4.72
N GLN A 54 -1.55 -15.18 -4.82
CA GLN A 54 -2.73 -14.77 -4.06
C GLN A 54 -3.43 -16.03 -3.52
N THR A 55 -4.10 -15.91 -2.37
CA THR A 55 -4.86 -17.02 -1.78
C THR A 55 -6.33 -16.87 -2.19
N LEU A 56 -6.95 -17.99 -2.60
CA LEU A 56 -8.38 -18.11 -2.88
C LEU A 56 -9.09 -18.47 -1.57
N ILE A 57 -10.15 -17.76 -1.26
CA ILE A 57 -11.06 -18.02 -0.14
C ILE A 57 -12.41 -18.41 -0.74
N GLU A 58 -12.89 -19.61 -0.43
CA GLU A 58 -14.17 -20.13 -0.91
C GLU A 58 -15.08 -20.42 0.29
N ALA A 59 -16.34 -20.02 0.18
CA ALA A 59 -17.38 -20.29 1.17
C ALA A 59 -18.65 -20.74 0.46
N HIS A 60 -19.31 -21.75 1.01
CA HIS A 60 -20.61 -22.22 0.56
C HIS A 60 -21.57 -22.27 1.75
N VAL A 61 -22.81 -21.85 1.53
CA VAL A 61 -23.87 -21.90 2.55
C VAL A 61 -25.22 -22.16 1.89
N ASP A 62 -25.98 -23.09 2.45
CA ASP A 62 -27.36 -23.33 2.03
C ASP A 62 -28.30 -22.46 2.89
N VAL A 63 -29.07 -21.59 2.23
CA VAL A 63 -29.98 -20.65 2.86
C VAL A 63 -31.41 -20.99 2.50
N LYS A 64 -32.28 -21.06 3.50
CA LYS A 64 -33.73 -21.18 3.30
C LYS A 64 -34.37 -19.80 3.38
N THR A 65 -35.08 -19.41 2.35
CA THR A 65 -35.79 -18.13 2.27
C THR A 65 -37.18 -18.22 2.92
N THR A 66 -37.80 -17.08 3.22
CA THR A 66 -39.12 -16.99 3.89
C THR A 66 -40.27 -17.53 3.04
N ASP A 67 -40.12 -17.50 1.73
CA ASP A 67 -41.00 -18.06 0.72
C ASP A 67 -40.70 -19.55 0.42
N SER A 68 -39.95 -20.22 1.31
CA SER A 68 -39.67 -21.66 1.28
C SER A 68 -38.75 -22.16 0.16
N TYR A 69 -38.03 -21.28 -0.55
CA TYR A 69 -36.93 -21.71 -1.42
C TYR A 69 -35.68 -22.08 -0.62
N THR A 70 -34.89 -23.00 -1.17
CA THR A 70 -33.56 -23.37 -0.66
C THR A 70 -32.53 -23.00 -1.71
N LEU A 71 -31.58 -22.16 -1.33
CA LEU A 71 -30.56 -21.58 -2.22
C LEU A 71 -29.17 -21.94 -1.71
N GLY A 72 -28.35 -22.56 -2.56
CA GLY A 72 -26.92 -22.73 -2.31
C GLY A 72 -26.16 -21.49 -2.76
N ILE A 73 -25.59 -20.74 -1.82
CA ILE A 73 -24.80 -19.54 -2.09
C ILE A 73 -23.33 -19.93 -2.08
N PHE A 74 -22.64 -19.65 -3.19
CA PHE A 74 -21.20 -19.83 -3.32
C PHE A 74 -20.53 -18.46 -3.42
N CYS A 75 -19.56 -18.22 -2.54
CA CYS A 75 -18.77 -17.00 -2.50
C CYS A 75 -17.31 -17.34 -2.73
N ILE A 76 -16.69 -16.69 -3.70
CA ILE A 76 -15.25 -16.73 -3.92
C ILE A 76 -14.64 -15.35 -3.67
N GLY A 77 -13.52 -15.31 -2.95
CA GLY A 77 -12.76 -14.11 -2.65
C GLY A 77 -11.27 -14.34 -2.83
N PHE A 78 -10.52 -13.28 -3.13
CA PHE A 78 -9.08 -13.34 -3.29
C PHE A 78 -8.39 -12.36 -2.35
N THR A 79 -7.28 -12.77 -1.75
CA THR A 79 -6.46 -11.87 -0.92
C THR A 79 -5.78 -10.81 -1.79
N LYS A 80 -5.86 -9.54 -1.37
CA LYS A 80 -5.08 -8.47 -2.00
C LYS A 80 -3.61 -8.64 -1.62
N LYS A 81 -2.70 -8.45 -2.58
CA LYS A 81 -1.25 -8.44 -2.31
C LYS A 81 -0.95 -7.34 -1.30
N LEU A 82 -0.22 -7.66 -0.23
CA LEU A 82 0.25 -6.66 0.73
C LEU A 82 1.15 -5.68 0.00
N SER A 83 0.78 -4.39 -0.02
CA SER A 83 1.62 -3.30 -0.53
C SER A 83 2.72 -2.89 0.46
N ASN A 84 2.83 -3.56 1.59
CA ASN A 84 3.70 -3.18 2.71
C ASN A 84 5.07 -3.88 2.65
N GLN A 85 5.67 -3.98 1.46
CA GLN A 85 7.07 -4.40 1.34
C GLN A 85 7.96 -3.15 1.38
N PRO A 86 9.09 -3.18 2.10
CA PRO A 86 10.03 -2.06 2.08
C PRO A 86 10.59 -1.93 0.66
N VAL A 87 10.54 -0.70 0.13
CA VAL A 87 11.17 -0.34 -1.14
C VAL A 87 12.59 0.15 -0.89
N ILE A 88 13.47 -0.05 -1.87
CA ILE A 88 14.81 0.53 -1.87
C ILE A 88 14.76 1.79 -2.72
N LEU A 89 15.05 2.93 -2.10
CA LEU A 89 15.19 4.22 -2.75
C LEU A 89 16.67 4.48 -3.00
N ASP A 90 17.08 4.44 -4.27
CA ASP A 90 18.43 4.82 -4.68
C ASP A 90 18.53 6.35 -4.73
N VAL A 91 19.32 6.94 -3.84
CA VAL A 91 19.54 8.39 -3.79
C VAL A 91 20.69 8.75 -4.73
N PRO A 92 20.52 9.74 -5.62
CA PRO A 92 21.59 10.18 -6.53
C PRO A 92 22.81 10.76 -5.80
N ASP A 93 23.97 10.65 -6.45
CA ASP A 93 25.22 11.21 -5.93
C ASP A 93 25.19 12.74 -5.86
N GLY A 94 25.83 13.32 -4.85
CA GLY A 94 25.93 14.77 -4.64
C GLY A 94 24.65 15.46 -4.16
N VAL A 95 23.57 14.72 -3.90
CA VAL A 95 22.29 15.27 -3.43
C VAL A 95 22.19 15.17 -1.91
N ASP A 96 21.49 16.12 -1.29
CA ASP A 96 21.11 16.02 0.11
C ASP A 96 19.99 14.97 0.30
N ILE A 97 20.22 13.99 1.17
CA ILE A 97 19.28 12.89 1.41
C ILE A 97 17.91 13.40 1.89
N ILE A 98 17.90 14.41 2.77
CA ILE A 98 16.69 14.88 3.44
C ILE A 98 15.85 15.68 2.45
N ASP A 99 16.47 16.59 1.70
CA ASP A 99 15.79 17.37 0.65
C ASP A 99 15.27 16.46 -0.46
N TRP A 100 16.02 15.42 -0.83
CA TRP A 100 15.60 14.47 -1.85
C TRP A 100 14.38 13.64 -1.40
N VAL A 101 14.40 13.13 -0.17
CA VAL A 101 13.26 12.38 0.41
C VAL A 101 12.03 13.28 0.51
N ALA A 102 12.19 14.53 0.94
CA ALA A 102 11.09 15.50 1.01
C ALA A 102 10.52 15.82 -0.38
N GLY A 103 11.40 16.08 -1.37
CA GLY A 103 11.01 16.30 -2.76
C GLY A 103 10.27 15.12 -3.35
N PHE A 104 10.79 13.90 -3.20
CA PHE A 104 10.14 12.68 -3.67
C PHE A 104 8.77 12.47 -3.02
N ALA A 105 8.65 12.68 -1.71
CA ALA A 105 7.39 12.58 -0.99
C ALA A 105 6.35 13.58 -1.49
N ASN A 106 6.74 14.84 -1.69
CA ASN A 106 5.88 15.92 -2.14
C ASN A 106 5.42 15.71 -3.59
N SER A 107 6.33 15.32 -4.50
CA SER A 107 6.00 15.06 -5.90
C SER A 107 5.03 13.90 -6.07
N ASN A 108 5.15 12.85 -5.25
CA ASN A 108 4.29 11.67 -5.34
C ASN A 108 3.07 11.72 -4.41
N LYS A 109 2.95 12.77 -3.58
CA LYS A 109 1.90 12.91 -2.55
C LYS A 109 1.84 11.69 -1.62
N VAL A 110 3.01 11.26 -1.13
CA VAL A 110 3.18 10.07 -0.29
C VAL A 110 3.88 10.41 1.02
N CYS A 111 3.65 9.61 2.05
CA CYS A 111 4.44 9.58 3.26
C CYS A 111 5.50 8.49 3.16
N ILE A 112 6.66 8.72 3.78
CA ILE A 112 7.82 7.82 3.70
C ILE A 112 8.32 7.56 5.10
N THR A 113 8.51 6.30 5.46
CA THR A 113 9.23 5.92 6.68
C THR A 113 10.50 5.20 6.27
N VAL A 114 11.63 5.88 6.42
CA VAL A 114 12.95 5.28 6.23
C VAL A 114 13.26 4.45 7.47
N VAL A 115 13.55 3.16 7.27
CA VAL A 115 13.83 2.19 8.33
C VAL A 115 15.30 1.83 8.38
N GLY A 116 16.00 1.98 7.26
CA GLY A 116 17.43 1.83 7.19
C GLY A 116 18.01 2.54 5.97
N GLY A 117 19.32 2.69 5.97
CA GLY A 117 20.05 3.22 4.83
C GLY A 117 21.50 2.75 4.86
N PHE A 118 22.08 2.56 3.68
CA PHE A 118 23.49 2.21 3.52
C PHE A 118 24.12 3.03 2.40
N GLY A 119 25.43 3.24 2.50
CA GLY A 119 26.22 3.92 1.48
C GLY A 119 27.24 4.86 2.10
N LYS A 120 27.69 5.87 1.35
CA LYS A 120 28.68 6.84 1.82
C LYS A 120 28.11 8.25 1.71
N VAL A 121 28.52 9.10 2.65
CA VAL A 121 28.19 10.52 2.69
C VAL A 121 29.48 11.31 2.87
N SER A 122 29.59 12.43 2.17
CA SER A 122 30.76 13.32 2.23
C SER A 122 30.58 14.44 3.25
N LEU A 123 29.32 14.76 3.57
CA LEU A 123 28.95 15.78 4.55
C LEU A 123 27.80 15.27 5.39
N ALA A 124 27.88 15.45 6.71
CA ALA A 124 26.77 15.24 7.63
C ALA A 124 26.72 16.35 8.68
N ALA A 125 25.56 16.98 8.84
CA ALA A 125 25.26 17.90 9.92
C ALA A 125 24.41 17.17 10.96
N LEU A 126 25.01 16.84 12.12
CA LEU A 126 24.32 16.11 13.18
C LEU A 126 24.18 16.99 14.44
N SER A 127 22.97 17.00 14.98
CA SER A 127 22.66 17.60 16.27
C SER A 127 22.53 16.53 17.36
N ARG A 128 22.95 16.86 18.58
CA ARG A 128 22.75 15.98 19.75
C ARG A 128 21.34 16.19 20.28
N LEU A 129 20.56 15.12 20.40
CA LEU A 129 19.24 15.17 21.05
C LEU A 129 19.39 15.82 22.44
N LYS A 130 18.59 16.86 22.71
CA LYS A 130 18.51 17.63 23.98
C LYS A 130 19.62 18.65 24.26
N SER A 131 20.51 18.95 23.31
CA SER A 131 21.50 20.04 23.49
C SER A 131 21.12 21.27 22.66
N PRO A 132 21.15 22.49 23.22
CA PRO A 132 20.99 23.74 22.45
C PRO A 132 22.22 24.11 21.60
N ALA A 133 23.23 23.24 21.53
CA ALA A 133 24.44 23.47 20.76
C ALA A 133 24.17 23.44 19.24
N PRO A 134 24.89 24.24 18.44
CA PRO A 134 24.77 24.21 16.99
C PRO A 134 25.11 22.82 16.42
N PRO A 135 24.51 22.42 15.29
CA PRO A 135 24.79 21.13 14.66
C PRO A 135 26.28 20.98 14.36
N LEU A 136 26.84 19.82 14.70
CA LEU A 136 28.22 19.48 14.38
C LEU A 136 28.30 19.12 12.91
N LEU A 137 29.13 19.84 12.16
CA LEU A 137 29.40 19.61 10.76
C LEU A 137 30.59 18.66 10.63
N TYR A 138 30.33 17.52 9.98
CA TYR A 138 31.33 16.54 9.62
C TYR A 138 31.52 16.58 8.11
N ILE A 139 32.70 17.02 7.66
CA ILE A 139 33.09 17.10 6.24
C ILE A 139 34.20 16.08 6.03
N GLU A 140 33.82 14.82 5.93
CA GLU A 140 34.73 13.68 5.80
C GLU A 140 34.00 12.51 5.13
N HIS A 141 34.74 11.49 4.68
CA HIS A 141 34.12 10.30 4.10
C HIS A 141 33.53 9.42 5.22
N LEU A 142 32.22 9.53 5.40
CA LEU A 142 31.47 8.78 6.39
C LEU A 142 30.71 7.64 5.73
N THR A 143 30.66 6.50 6.39
CA THR A 143 29.83 5.37 5.98
C THR A 143 28.49 5.46 6.68
N LEU A 144 27.40 5.46 5.93
CA LEU A 144 26.05 5.39 6.47
C LEU A 144 25.78 3.96 6.95
N ILE A 145 25.65 3.79 8.27
CA ILE A 145 25.38 2.50 8.91
C ILE A 145 23.87 2.32 9.11
N ASN A 146 23.18 3.38 9.54
CA ASN A 146 21.74 3.38 9.65
C ASN A 146 21.17 4.79 9.42
N LEU A 147 19.99 4.83 8.83
CA LEU A 147 19.17 6.02 8.71
C LEU A 147 17.72 5.64 9.01
N SER A 148 17.13 6.31 10.00
CA SER A 148 15.73 6.07 10.34
C SER A 148 15.02 7.39 10.58
N GLY A 149 13.83 7.54 10.00
CA GLY A 149 13.02 8.74 10.17
C GLY A 149 11.77 8.68 9.32
N THR A 150 10.79 9.49 9.66
CA THR A 150 9.53 9.56 8.93
C THR A 150 9.37 10.93 8.30
N TYR A 151 9.07 10.96 7.02
CA TYR A 151 8.60 12.15 6.35
C TYR A 151 7.09 12.03 6.15
N GLN A 152 6.34 12.89 6.83
CA GLN A 152 4.89 12.94 6.72
C GLN A 152 4.50 14.06 5.75
N PHE A 153 3.97 13.65 4.60
CA PHE A 153 3.33 14.59 3.68
C PHE A 153 2.00 15.08 4.28
N SER A 154 1.83 16.40 4.35
CA SER A 154 0.57 17.05 4.72
C SER A 154 0.14 17.97 3.59
N THR A 155 -1.16 17.98 3.28
CA THR A 155 -1.76 18.88 2.29
C THR A 155 -2.05 20.28 2.83
N LEU A 156 -2.00 20.45 4.16
CA LEU A 156 -2.46 21.67 4.87
C LEU A 156 -1.32 22.44 5.56
N ALA A 157 -0.09 21.92 5.54
CA ALA A 157 1.11 22.57 6.03
C ALA A 157 2.33 21.96 5.32
N GLU A 158 3.42 22.73 5.12
CA GLU A 158 4.72 22.17 4.74
C GLU A 158 5.00 20.98 5.65
N GLY A 159 5.11 19.78 5.08
CA GLY A 159 5.40 18.57 5.84
C GLY A 159 6.67 18.81 6.64
N SER A 160 6.59 18.83 7.97
CA SER A 160 7.78 18.97 8.78
C SER A 160 8.53 17.65 8.71
N PRO A 161 9.82 17.65 8.30
CA PRO A 161 10.62 16.44 8.36
C PRO A 161 10.70 16.02 9.83
N THR A 162 10.07 14.89 10.19
CA THR A 162 10.22 14.37 11.55
C THR A 162 11.61 13.74 11.64
N PHE A 163 12.34 14.15 12.68
CA PHE A 163 13.73 13.85 12.97
C PHE A 163 14.28 12.59 12.30
N ILE A 164 15.22 12.77 11.38
CA ILE A 164 15.96 11.67 10.78
C ILE A 164 17.16 11.39 11.68
N ASN A 165 17.15 10.27 12.38
CA ASN A 165 18.30 9.80 13.15
C ASN A 165 19.26 9.10 12.20
N ALA A 166 20.52 9.50 12.23
CA ALA A 166 21.59 8.88 11.46
C ALA A 166 22.65 8.29 12.38
N LEU A 167 23.18 7.15 11.97
CA LEU A 167 24.33 6.51 12.57
C LEU A 167 25.40 6.32 11.48
N LEU A 168 26.54 6.97 11.68
CA LEU A 168 27.62 7.12 10.71
C LEU A 168 28.90 6.51 11.27
N GLY A 169 29.64 5.79 10.43
CA GLY A 169 30.95 5.24 10.72
C GLY A 169 32.07 6.06 10.11
N ARG A 170 33.12 6.32 10.88
CA ARG A 170 34.38 6.92 10.40
C ARG A 170 35.36 5.84 9.96
N LEU A 171 36.32 6.24 9.13
CA LEU A 171 37.43 5.38 8.70
C LEU A 171 38.31 4.87 9.86
N ASN A 172 38.37 5.61 10.96
CA ASN A 172 39.11 5.22 12.16
C ASN A 172 38.35 4.22 13.06
N GLY A 173 37.18 3.73 12.63
CA GLY A 173 36.33 2.81 13.38
C GLY A 173 35.41 3.48 14.41
N ALA A 174 35.48 4.81 14.58
CA ALA A 174 34.56 5.53 15.47
C ALA A 174 33.16 5.63 14.86
N VAL A 175 32.14 5.57 15.71
CA VAL A 175 30.73 5.71 15.32
C VAL A 175 30.17 7.01 15.86
N ILE A 176 29.46 7.75 15.01
CA ILE A 176 28.81 9.02 15.33
C ILE A 176 27.31 8.84 15.13
N GLY A 177 26.51 9.26 16.11
CA GLY A 177 25.06 9.24 16.03
C GLY A 177 24.48 10.61 16.35
N GLY A 178 23.34 10.94 15.73
CA GLY A 178 22.61 12.16 16.04
C GLY A 178 21.41 12.37 15.13
N ALA A 179 20.66 13.44 15.41
CA ALA A 179 19.61 13.90 14.52
C ALA A 179 20.26 14.64 13.35
N ALA A 180 20.14 14.06 12.16
CA ALA A 180 20.66 14.61 10.92
C ALA A 180 19.76 15.72 10.41
N SER A 181 20.35 16.89 10.18
CA SER A 181 19.68 18.03 9.54
C SER A 181 20.13 18.24 8.09
N ARG A 182 21.28 17.67 7.70
CA ARG A 182 21.82 17.72 6.35
C ARG A 182 22.75 16.54 6.11
N MET A 183 22.65 15.84 4.98
CA MET A 183 23.60 14.79 4.60
C MET A 183 23.75 14.72 3.09
N VAL A 184 24.96 14.97 2.58
CA VAL A 184 25.25 14.93 1.14
C VAL A 184 25.81 13.56 0.76
N VAL A 185 25.14 12.92 -0.20
CA VAL A 185 25.52 11.61 -0.72
C VAL A 185 26.87 11.67 -1.42
N MET A 186 27.65 10.59 -1.24
CA MET A 186 28.87 10.33 -1.98
C MET A 186 28.80 8.91 -2.57
N GLY A 187 28.66 8.80 -3.89
CA GLY A 187 28.46 7.54 -4.59
C GLY A 187 27.04 6.99 -4.45
N LYS A 188 26.90 5.66 -4.44
CA LYS A 188 25.58 5.01 -4.37
C LYS A 188 25.10 4.88 -2.92
N VAL A 189 23.99 5.54 -2.59
CA VAL A 189 23.27 5.39 -1.31
C VAL A 189 21.90 4.78 -1.55
N GLY A 190 21.59 3.72 -0.82
CA GLY A 190 20.30 3.05 -0.85
C GLY A 190 19.57 3.19 0.48
N LEU A 191 18.31 3.63 0.45
CA LEU A 191 17.46 3.74 1.63
C LEU A 191 16.37 2.68 1.58
N SER A 192 16.23 1.89 2.64
CA SER A 192 15.10 0.99 2.82
C SER A 192 13.96 1.75 3.49
N ALA A 193 12.83 1.87 2.80
CA ALA A 193 11.71 2.68 3.27
C ALA A 193 10.35 2.05 2.99
N TYR A 194 9.37 2.38 3.83
CA TYR A 194 7.94 2.15 3.55
C TYR A 194 7.36 3.41 2.93
N VAL A 195 6.73 3.27 1.77
CA VAL A 195 6.02 4.36 1.09
C VAL A 195 4.52 4.08 1.18
N PHE A 196 3.77 5.01 1.77
CA PHE A 196 2.33 4.86 1.95
C PHE A 196 1.58 6.14 1.63
N GLN A 197 0.37 5.97 1.11
CA GLN A 197 -0.58 7.03 0.80
C GLN A 197 -1.69 7.05 1.86
N ASN A 198 -2.19 8.24 2.18
CA ASN A 198 -3.31 8.46 3.12
C ASN A 198 -3.13 7.74 4.47
N PRO A 199 -2.12 8.12 5.28
CA PRO A 199 -1.96 7.52 6.59
C PRO A 199 -3.20 7.75 7.47
N LYS A 200 -3.67 6.69 8.11
CA LYS A 200 -4.65 6.82 9.20
C LYS A 200 -3.94 7.32 10.45
N ILE A 201 -4.11 8.59 10.79
CA ILE A 201 -3.60 9.16 12.03
C ILE A 201 -4.63 8.88 13.13
N ILE A 202 -4.23 8.10 14.13
CA ILE A 202 -5.06 7.82 15.30
C ILE A 202 -4.57 8.70 16.44
N THR A 203 -5.29 9.78 16.73
CA THR A 203 -5.03 10.61 17.91
C THR A 203 -5.68 9.96 19.12
N ILE A 204 -4.87 9.37 19.99
CA ILE A 204 -5.34 8.86 21.28
C ILE A 204 -5.47 10.07 22.21
N LYS A 205 -6.70 10.44 22.59
CA LYS A 205 -6.92 11.39 23.69
C LYS A 205 -6.57 10.69 24.99
N THR A 206 -5.54 11.15 25.68
CA THR A 206 -5.25 10.76 27.05
C THR A 206 -6.25 11.44 27.98
N GLU A 207 -7.43 10.85 28.15
CA GLU A 207 -8.28 11.08 29.32
C GLU A 207 -7.91 10.03 30.37
N PHE A 208 -6.91 10.33 31.18
CA PHE A 208 -6.72 9.66 32.46
C PHE A 208 -7.60 10.42 33.47
N HIS A 209 -8.70 9.79 33.89
CA HIS A 209 -9.46 10.21 35.07
C HIS A 209 -8.77 9.75 36.35
#